data_AF-A0A165K299-F1
#
_entry.id   AF-A0A165K299-F1
#
_cell.length_a   1.000
_cell.length_b   1.000
_cell.length_c   1.000
_cell.angle_alpha   90.00
_cell.angle_beta   90.00
_cell.angle_gamma   90.00
#
_symmetry.space_group_name_H-M   'P 1'
#
loop_
_entity.id
_entity.type
_entity.pdbx_description
1 polymer ?
#
loop_
_entity_poly.entity_id
_entity_poly.type
_entity_poly.pdbx_seq_one_letter_code
_entity_poly.pdbx_strand_id
1 'polypeptide(L)' 'MADPAQEQDAYELLGVGPESTDEQIRKAYRQTSLRVHPDKNPSPEASALFHALTQAYALLQDPLQRAALNASL' A
#
# COMPACT_ATOMS: atom_id res chain seq x y z
N MET A 1 14.83 7.87 -12.99
CA MET A 1 14.68 8.68 -11.75
C MET A 1 13.40 8.17 -11.12
N ALA A 2 13.51 7.18 -10.23
CA ALA A 2 12.33 6.67 -9.55
C ALA A 2 11.84 7.76 -8.60
N ASP A 3 10.65 8.29 -8.85
CA ASP A 3 10.06 9.34 -8.05
C ASP A 3 9.84 8.82 -6.62
N PRO A 4 10.48 9.41 -5.59
CA PRO A 4 10.26 9.01 -4.19
C PRO A 4 8.79 9.17 -3.76
N ALA A 5 8.01 9.91 -4.55
CA ALA A 5 6.56 10.05 -4.39
C ALA A 5 5.84 8.70 -4.38
N GLN A 6 6.19 7.73 -5.23
CA GLN A 6 5.43 6.47 -5.30
C GLN A 6 5.60 5.58 -4.05
N GLU A 7 6.77 5.62 -3.41
CA GLU A 7 6.98 4.95 -2.12
C GLU A 7 6.24 5.69 -1.01
N GLN A 8 6.34 7.02 -0.96
CA GLN A 8 5.67 7.83 0.05
C GLN A 8 4.14 7.68 -0.03
N ASP A 9 3.56 7.70 -1.23
CA ASP A 9 2.16 7.44 -1.49
C ASP A 9 1.74 6.03 -1.01
N ALA A 10 2.60 5.02 -1.15
CA ALA A 10 2.30 3.67 -0.67
C ALA A 10 2.26 3.59 0.87
N TYR A 11 3.19 4.25 1.55
CA TYR A 11 3.20 4.33 3.02
C TYR A 11 2.00 5.15 3.53
N GLU A 12 1.69 6.29 2.90
CA GLU A 12 0.51 7.11 3.24
C GLU A 12 -0.81 6.38 3.00
N LEU A 13 -0.94 5.62 1.91
CA LEU A 13 -2.12 4.79 1.62
C LEU A 13 -2.37 3.74 2.71
N LEU A 14 -1.31 3.09 3.20
CA LEU A 14 -1.43 2.12 4.28
C LEU A 14 -1.58 2.79 5.65
N GLY A 15 -1.30 4.09 5.76
CA GLY A 15 -1.28 4.83 7.02
C GLY A 15 -0.11 4.43 7.91
N VAL A 16 1.01 4.03 7.29
CA VAL A 16 2.25 3.65 7.98
C VAL A 16 3.38 4.61 7.65
N GLY A 17 4.41 4.65 8.49
CA GLY A 17 5.59 5.47 8.21
C GLY A 17 6.58 4.76 7.28
N PRO A 18 7.48 5.49 6.61
CA PRO A 18 8.59 4.90 5.87
C PRO A 18 9.56 4.09 6.76
N GLU A 19 9.50 4.30 8.08
CA GLU A 19 10.24 3.54 9.10
C GLU A 19 9.48 2.29 9.60
N SER A 20 8.27 2.04 9.09
CA SER A 20 7.48 0.89 9.50
C SER A 20 8.07 -0.42 8.95
N THR A 21 8.16 -1.42 9.82
CA THR A 21 8.56 -2.78 9.44
C THR A 21 7.46 -3.49 8.66
N ASP A 22 7.85 -4.47 7.83
CA ASP A 22 6.95 -5.41 7.14
C ASP A 22 5.81 -5.94 8.03
N GLU A 23 6.08 -6.23 9.30
CA GLU A 23 5.06 -6.63 10.28
C GLU A 23 4.02 -5.53 10.57
N GLN A 24 4.45 -4.27 10.70
CA GLN A 24 3.54 -3.12 10.87
C GLN A 24 2.74 -2.84 9.60
N ILE A 25 3.40 -2.89 8.44
CA ILE A 25 2.79 -2.72 7.11
C ILE A 25 1.67 -3.74 6.93
N ARG A 26 1.92 -5.01 7.25
CA ARG A 26 0.93 -6.10 7.18
C ARG A 26 -0.24 -5.92 8.16
N LYS A 27 0.04 -5.43 9.36
CA LYS A 27 -1.00 -5.16 10.37
C LYS A 27 -1.88 -4.00 9.94
N ALA A 28 -1.29 -2.89 9.49
CA ALA A 28 -2.00 -1.72 9.00
C ALA A 28 -2.82 -2.04 7.75
N TYR A 29 -2.24 -2.77 6.77
CA TYR A 29 -2.97 -3.25 5.60
C TYR A 29 -4.23 -4.00 5.97
N ARG A 30 -4.15 -4.98 6.90
CA ARG A 30 -5.33 -5.73 7.34
C ARG A 30 -6.38 -4.82 7.99
N GLN A 31 -5.97 -3.87 8.82
CA GLN A 31 -6.91 -2.95 9.48
C GLN A 31 -7.57 -2.00 8.49
N THR A 32 -6.80 -1.40 7.58
CA THR A 32 -7.29 -0.47 6.57
C THR A 32 -8.15 -1.19 5.53
N SER A 33 -7.76 -2.39 5.10
CA SER A 33 -8.51 -3.25 4.17
C SER A 33 -9.91 -3.59 4.70
N LEU A 34 -10.05 -3.83 6.01
CA LEU A 34 -11.36 -4.02 6.65
C LEU A 34 -12.20 -2.73 6.73
N ARG A 35 -11.56 -1.55 6.76
CA ARG A 35 -12.24 -0.23 6.78
C ARG A 35 -12.70 0.20 5.38
N VAL A 36 -11.89 -0.08 4.36
CA VAL A 36 -12.21 0.24 2.95
C VAL A 36 -12.86 -0.93 2.21
N HIS A 37 -13.26 -1.99 2.93
CA HIS A 37 -13.77 -3.21 2.32
C HIS A 37 -15.05 -2.93 1.49
N PRO A 38 -15.11 -3.37 0.22
CA PRO A 38 -16.25 -3.09 -0.67
C PRO A 38 -17.56 -3.73 -0.19
N ASP A 39 -17.48 -4.76 0.65
CA ASP A 39 -18.64 -5.42 1.27
C ASP A 39 -19.34 -4.51 2.30
N LYS A 40 -18.58 -3.68 3.02
CA LYS A 40 -19.12 -2.70 3.98
C LYS A 40 -19.37 -1.33 3.35
N ASN A 41 -18.61 -0.99 2.32
CA ASN A 41 -18.79 0.24 1.55
C ASN A 41 -19.06 -0.12 0.08
N PRO A 42 -20.34 -0.21 -0.34
CA PRO A 42 -20.71 -0.44 -1.73
C PRO A 42 -20.51 0.83 -2.59
N SER A 43 -19.39 1.53 -2.42
CA SER A 43 -19.01 2.70 -3.18
C SER A 43 -17.95 2.34 -4.22
N PRO A 44 -18.00 2.92 -5.42
CA PRO A 44 -16.98 2.72 -6.45
C PRO A 44 -15.58 3.15 -5.97
N GLU A 45 -15.52 4.14 -5.07
CA GLU A 45 -14.27 4.57 -4.42
C GLU A 45 -13.67 3.52 -3.49
N ALA A 46 -14.48 2.67 -2.85
CA ALA A 46 -13.97 1.62 -1.96
C ALA A 46 -13.15 0.58 -2.73
N SER A 47 -13.60 0.23 -3.95
CA SER A 47 -12.84 -0.65 -4.84
C SER A 47 -11.52 -0.01 -5.26
N ALA A 48 -11.53 1.27 -5.65
CA ALA A 48 -10.32 2.00 -6.04
C ALA A 48 -9.32 2.12 -4.87
N LEU A 49 -9.80 2.49 -3.68
CA LEU A 49 -8.99 2.57 -2.45
C LEU A 49 -8.43 1.21 -2.07
N PHE A 50 -9.22 0.14 -2.12
CA PHE A 50 -8.75 -1.21 -1.84
C PHE A 50 -7.70 -1.66 -2.85
N HIS A 51 -7.87 -1.35 -4.13
CA HIS A 51 -6.89 -1.67 -5.17
C HIS A 51 -5.56 -0.93 -4.94
N ALA A 52 -5.63 0.37 -4.65
CA ALA A 52 -4.46 1.19 -4.33
C ALA A 52 -3.74 0.69 -3.07
N LEU A 53 -4.49 0.35 -2.02
CA LEU A 53 -3.97 -0.23 -0.77
C LEU A 53 -3.27 -1.57 -1.04
N THR A 54 -3.86 -2.42 -1.89
CA THR A 54 -3.30 -3.74 -2.23
C THR A 54 -2.04 -3.61 -3.07
N GLN A 55 -2.00 -2.68 -4.03
CA GLN A 55 -0.79 -2.37 -4.79
C GLN A 55 0.32 -1.86 -3.87
N ALA A 56 0.03 -0.86 -3.05
CA ALA A 56 0.98 -0.32 -2.08
C ALA A 56 1.53 -1.40 -1.15
N TYR A 57 0.65 -2.27 -0.62
CA TYR A 57 1.07 -3.40 0.21
C TYR A 57 1.92 -4.41 -0.55
N ALA A 58 1.56 -4.79 -1.77
CA ALA A 58 2.32 -5.74 -2.58
C ALA A 58 3.72 -5.22 -2.93
N LEU A 59 3.84 -3.91 -3.14
CA LEU A 59 5.11 -3.23 -3.40
C LEU A 59 6.01 -3.18 -2.16
N LEU A 60 5.43 -2.91 -0.98
CA LEU A 60 6.16 -2.77 0.27
C LEU A 60 6.49 -4.12 0.94
N GLN A 61 5.59 -5.10 0.83
CA GLN A 61 5.75 -6.45 1.40
C GLN A 61 6.88 -7.21 0.71
N ASP A 62 6.99 -7.08 -0.62
CA ASP A 62 7.89 -7.90 -1.40
C ASP A 62 9.18 -7.14 -1.68
N PRO A 63 10.35 -7.57 -1.14
CA PRO A 63 11.61 -6.89 -1.37
C PRO A 63 11.97 -6.88 -2.87
N LEU A 64 11.47 -7.84 -3.65
CA LEU A 64 11.64 -7.89 -5.09
C LEU A 64 10.81 -6.83 -5.82
N GLN A 65 9.58 -6.57 -5.37
CA GLN A 65 8.71 -5.51 -5.90
C GLN A 65 9.19 -4.12 -5.47
N ARG A 66 9.63 -3.98 -4.22
CA ARG A 66 10.31 -2.78 -3.73
C ARG A 66 11.56 -2.48 -4.56
N ALA A 67 12.35 -3.53 -4.85
CA ALA A 67 13.48 -3.42 -5.75
C ALA A 67 13.05 -3.11 -7.18
N ALA A 68 11.94 -3.64 -7.70
CA ALA A 68 11.44 -3.35 -9.05
C ALA A 68 11.01 -1.88 -9.21
N LEU A 69 10.48 -1.27 -8.14
CA LEU A 69 10.21 0.17 -8.10
C LEU A 69 11.51 0.97 -8.17
N ASN A 70 12.52 0.56 -7.40
CA ASN A 70 13.85 1.17 -7.40
C ASN A 70 14.66 0.84 -8.68
N ALA A 71 14.38 -0.27 -9.36
CA ALA A 71 15.16 -0.82 -10.47
C ALA A 71 14.57 -0.50 -11.85
N SER A 72 13.40 0.15 -11.91
CA SER A 72 12.85 0.72 -13.15
C SER A 72 13.58 2.05 -13.48
N LEU A 73 14.91 1.98 -13.63
CA LEU A 73 15.83 3.09 -13.91
C LEU A 73 16.29 3.07 -15.37
#